data_AF-A0A2N2XY72-F1
#
_entry.id   AF-A0A2N2XY72-F1
#
_cell.length_a   1.000
_cell.length_b   1.000
_cell.length_c   1.000
_cell.angle_alpha   90.00
_cell.angle_beta   90.00
_cell.angle_gamma   90.00
#
_symmetry.space_group_name_H-M   'P 1'
#
loop_
_entity.id
_entity.type
_entity.pdbx_description
1 polymer ?
#
loop_
_entity_poly.entity_id
_entity_poly.type
_entity_poly.pdbx_seq_one_letter_code
_entity_poly.pdbx_strand_id
1 'polypeptide(L)'
;MRIVFITTLFVLHFVAGYAQLITRTDRLDDMERMLKVQKKLAAAREFQLFGVYQQLMTADEKQALDFLYAYMPLSDLADYDGAFFLKNAKYSLKAKSEMPWGKTVPEDEFLHFVLPVRVNNEN
;
A
#
# COMPACT_ATOMS: atom_id res chain seq x y z
N MET A 1 -18.79 46.50 29.49
CA MET A 1 -19.36 45.32 28.83
C MET A 1 -18.45 44.94 27.67
N ARG A 2 -17.56 43.95 27.86
CA ARG A 2 -16.60 43.49 26.83
C ARG A 2 -17.07 42.11 26.37
N ILE A 3 -17.58 42.02 25.15
CA ILE A 3 -17.86 40.74 24.50
C ILE A 3 -16.71 40.50 23.52
N VAL A 4 -15.80 39.62 23.90
CA VAL A 4 -14.75 39.10 23.02
C VAL A 4 -15.35 37.85 22.36
N PHE A 5 -15.66 37.94 21.06
CA PHE A 5 -15.94 36.75 20.25
C PHE A 5 -14.61 36.11 19.87
N ILE A 6 -14.18 35.11 20.65
CA ILE A 6 -13.13 34.19 20.21
C ILE A 6 -13.85 33.10 19.42
N THR A 7 -13.97 33.28 18.10
CA THR A 7 -14.27 32.18 17.20
C THR A 7 -12.98 31.37 17.03
N THR A 8 -12.82 30.32 17.84
CA THR A 8 -11.80 29.30 17.63
C THR A 8 -12.05 28.62 16.29
N LEU A 9 -11.26 29.01 15.29
CA LEU A 9 -11.16 28.37 13.99
C LEU A 9 -10.71 26.92 14.21
N PHE A 10 -11.61 25.96 13.98
CA PHE A 10 -11.29 24.54 13.96
C PHE A 10 -10.35 24.29 12.77
N VAL A 11 -9.04 24.23 13.01
CA VAL A 11 -8.06 23.81 12.01
C VAL A 11 -8.25 22.31 11.82
N LEU A 12 -8.93 21.94 10.73
CA LEU A 12 -8.90 20.61 10.14
C LEU A 12 -7.44 20.21 9.92
N HIS A 13 -6.85 19.54 10.90
CA HIS A 13 -5.59 18.84 10.73
C HIS A 13 -5.88 17.65 9.82
N PHE A 14 -5.69 17.85 8.51
CA PHE A 14 -5.49 16.76 7.60
C PHE A 14 -4.12 16.15 7.96
N VAL A 15 -4.11 15.27 8.96
CA VAL A 15 -2.93 14.45 9.24
C VAL A 15 -2.84 13.49 8.05
N ALA A 16 -2.11 13.90 7.03
CA ALA A 16 -1.52 12.96 6.09
C ALA A 16 -0.61 12.06 6.93
N GLY A 17 -1.16 10.95 7.42
CA GLY A 17 -0.42 10.00 8.24
C GLY A 17 0.81 9.55 7.46
N TYR A 18 1.98 9.68 8.06
CA TYR A 18 3.19 9.08 7.50
C TYR A 18 3.00 7.57 7.46
N ALA A 19 3.41 6.95 6.35
CA ALA A 19 3.40 5.50 6.27
C ALA A 19 4.34 4.93 7.35
N GLN A 20 3.88 3.88 8.03
CA GLN A 20 4.61 3.15 9.05
C GLN A 20 4.89 1.70 8.66
N LEU A 21 4.38 1.25 7.51
CA LEU A 21 4.54 -0.13 7.06
C LEU A 21 5.99 -0.48 6.71
N ILE A 22 6.70 0.42 5.99
CA ILE A 22 8.09 0.23 5.57
C ILE A 22 8.91 1.40 6.11
N THR A 23 9.77 1.09 7.07
CA THR A 23 10.59 2.08 7.80
C THR A 23 12.03 2.15 7.28
N ARG A 24 12.57 1.05 6.73
CA ARG A 24 13.94 1.02 6.22
C ARG A 24 14.06 1.76 4.88
N THR A 25 14.94 2.76 4.82
CA THR A 25 15.11 3.65 3.65
C THR A 25 15.72 2.94 2.45
N ASP A 26 16.69 2.04 2.68
CA ASP A 26 17.29 1.20 1.63
C ASP A 26 16.24 0.36 0.89
N ARG A 27 15.25 -0.17 1.62
CA ARG A 27 14.14 -0.91 1.02
C ARG A 27 13.22 0.00 0.20
N LEU A 28 12.98 1.23 0.65
CA LEU A 28 12.18 2.19 -0.12
C LEU A 28 12.85 2.53 -1.45
N ASP A 29 14.17 2.72 -1.45
CA ASP A 29 14.94 3.00 -2.66
C ASP A 29 14.94 1.82 -3.64
N ASP A 30 15.10 0.59 -3.14
CA ASP A 30 14.99 -0.63 -3.95
C ASP A 30 13.58 -0.82 -4.51
N MET A 31 12.56 -0.64 -3.68
CA MET A 31 11.16 -0.75 -4.08
C MET A 31 10.82 0.25 -5.19
N GLU A 32 11.27 1.50 -5.08
CA GLU A 32 11.05 2.49 -6.13
C GLU A 32 11.75 2.09 -7.44
N ARG A 33 12.99 1.59 -7.36
CA ARG A 33 13.73 1.08 -8.52
C ARG A 33 12.98 -0.07 -9.18
N MET A 34 12.55 -1.06 -8.41
CA MET A 34 11.86 -2.23 -8.92
C MET A 34 10.48 -1.90 -9.47
N LEU A 35 9.73 -0.99 -8.84
CA LEU A 35 8.46 -0.50 -9.38
C LEU A 35 8.63 0.16 -10.76
N LYS A 36 9.73 0.92 -10.98
CA LYS A 36 10.05 1.48 -12.30
C LYS A 36 10.30 0.39 -13.35
N VAL A 37 10.95 -0.71 -12.97
CA VAL A 37 11.14 -1.87 -13.86
C VAL A 37 9.79 -2.49 -14.21
N GLN A 38 8.94 -2.72 -13.21
CA GLN A 38 7.64 -3.37 -13.38
C GLN A 38 6.69 -2.55 -14.25
N LYS A 39 6.66 -1.22 -14.07
CA LYS A 39 5.91 -0.30 -14.95
C LYS A 39 6.34 -0.40 -16.41
N LYS A 40 7.64 -0.59 -16.68
CA LYS A 40 8.14 -0.78 -18.05
C LYS A 40 7.72 -2.13 -18.62
N LEU A 41 7.85 -3.20 -17.84
CA LEU A 41 7.50 -4.56 -18.28
C LEU A 41 5.99 -4.70 -18.53
N ALA A 42 5.16 -4.05 -17.70
CA ALA A 42 3.72 -4.12 -17.76
C ALA A 42 3.06 -2.91 -18.46
N ALA A 43 3.81 -2.17 -19.29
CA ALA A 43 3.32 -0.95 -19.95
C ALA A 43 2.05 -1.18 -20.79
N ALA A 44 1.89 -2.38 -21.36
CA ALA A 44 0.68 -2.75 -22.13
C ALA A 44 -0.61 -2.78 -21.27
N ARG A 45 -0.49 -2.87 -19.95
CA ARG A 45 -1.60 -2.89 -18.99
C ARG A 45 -1.52 -1.73 -17.99
N GLU A 46 -0.88 -0.61 -18.36
CA GLU A 46 -0.57 0.49 -17.45
C GLU A 46 -1.83 1.00 -16.72
N PHE A 47 -2.93 1.22 -17.44
CA PHE A 47 -4.17 1.71 -16.85
C PHE A 47 -4.83 0.66 -15.93
N GLN A 48 -4.88 -0.60 -16.37
CA GLN A 48 -5.50 -1.70 -15.61
C GLN A 48 -4.77 -1.95 -14.29
N LEU A 49 -3.44 -1.82 -14.28
CA LEU A 49 -2.61 -2.04 -13.09
C LEU A 49 -2.48 -0.78 -12.23
N PHE A 50 -2.11 0.35 -12.82
CA PHE A 50 -1.70 1.54 -12.06
C PHE A 50 -2.79 2.62 -11.99
N GLY A 51 -3.90 2.50 -12.73
CA GLY A 51 -5.04 3.42 -12.62
C GLY A 51 -5.63 3.48 -11.19
N VAL A 52 -5.44 2.42 -10.40
CA VAL A 52 -5.88 2.35 -9.00
C VAL A 52 -5.28 3.43 -8.11
N TYR A 53 -4.10 4.00 -8.45
CA TYR A 53 -3.50 5.11 -7.70
C TYR A 53 -4.31 6.41 -7.74
N GLN A 54 -5.30 6.52 -8.62
CA GLN A 54 -6.22 7.66 -8.66
C GLN A 54 -7.25 7.63 -7.52
N GLN A 55 -7.40 6.49 -6.84
CA GLN A 55 -8.31 6.33 -5.71
C GLN A 55 -7.68 6.87 -4.43
N LEU A 56 -8.52 7.33 -3.49
CA LEU A 56 -8.06 7.69 -2.16
C LEU A 56 -7.55 6.44 -1.43
N MET A 57 -6.32 6.51 -0.92
CA MET A 57 -5.69 5.46 -0.12
C MET A 57 -4.82 6.05 0.98
N THR A 58 -4.63 5.28 2.05
CA THR A 58 -3.69 5.66 3.12
C THR A 58 -2.24 5.49 2.67
N ALA A 59 -1.31 6.10 3.40
CA ALA A 59 0.11 5.98 3.08
C ALA A 59 0.62 4.53 3.22
N ASP A 60 0.09 3.76 4.18
CA ASP A 60 0.39 2.34 4.34
C ASP A 60 -0.21 1.49 3.22
N GLU A 61 -1.45 1.79 2.78
CA GLU A 61 -2.05 1.12 1.63
C GLU A 61 -1.22 1.35 0.36
N LYS A 62 -0.72 2.58 0.18
CA LYS A 62 0.17 2.90 -0.94
C LYS A 62 1.49 2.14 -0.84
N GLN A 63 2.17 2.13 0.31
CA GLN A 63 3.41 1.37 0.49
C GLN A 63 3.20 -0.14 0.29
N ALA A 64 2.10 -0.69 0.81
CA ALA A 64 1.75 -2.09 0.61
C ALA A 64 1.57 -2.42 -0.87
N LEU A 65 0.84 -1.57 -1.60
CA LEU A 65 0.61 -1.75 -3.04
C LEU A 65 1.90 -1.59 -3.86
N ASP A 66 2.72 -0.58 -3.53
CA ASP A 66 4.03 -0.37 -4.17
C ASP A 66 4.94 -1.59 -3.96
N PHE A 67 4.95 -2.16 -2.74
CA PHE A 67 5.72 -3.36 -2.43
C PHE A 67 5.24 -4.57 -3.24
N LEU A 68 3.93 -4.80 -3.32
CA LEU A 68 3.37 -5.86 -4.15
C LEU A 68 3.81 -5.71 -5.60
N TYR A 69 3.64 -4.53 -6.19
CA TYR A 69 4.03 -4.30 -7.59
C TYR A 69 5.52 -4.41 -7.85
N ALA A 70 6.37 -3.95 -6.92
CA ALA A 70 7.81 -4.02 -7.07
C ALA A 70 8.31 -5.47 -7.19
N TYR A 71 7.72 -6.41 -6.45
CA TYR A 71 8.28 -7.75 -6.26
C TYR A 71 7.39 -8.91 -6.74
N MET A 72 6.20 -8.65 -7.26
CA MET A 72 5.33 -9.72 -7.78
C MET A 72 5.83 -10.29 -9.12
N PRO A 73 5.52 -11.57 -9.40
CA PRO A 73 5.83 -12.17 -10.69
C PRO A 73 5.03 -11.54 -11.83
N LEU A 74 5.57 -11.60 -13.04
CA LEU A 74 4.91 -11.06 -14.23
C LEU A 74 3.56 -11.71 -14.53
N SER A 75 3.35 -12.96 -14.11
CA SER A 75 2.06 -13.66 -14.23
C SER A 75 0.95 -12.94 -13.47
N ASP A 76 1.20 -12.53 -12.23
CA ASP A 76 0.20 -11.81 -11.44
C ASP A 76 -0.14 -10.45 -12.08
N LEU A 77 0.88 -9.77 -12.61
CA LEU A 77 0.71 -8.54 -13.39
C LEU A 77 0.02 -8.75 -14.75
N ALA A 78 -0.11 -9.98 -15.24
CA ALA A 78 -0.86 -10.29 -16.45
C ALA A 78 -2.31 -10.69 -16.13
N ASP A 79 -2.51 -11.40 -15.02
CA ASP A 79 -3.77 -12.06 -14.70
C ASP A 79 -4.75 -11.17 -13.91
N TYR A 80 -4.25 -10.22 -13.10
CA TYR A 80 -5.09 -9.41 -12.22
C TYR A 80 -4.98 -7.90 -12.49
N ASP A 81 -5.90 -7.11 -11.94
CA ASP A 81 -5.92 -5.65 -12.04
C ASP A 81 -5.50 -4.97 -10.73
N GLY A 82 -5.31 -3.65 -10.76
CA GLY A 82 -4.87 -2.93 -9.57
C GLY A 82 -5.89 -2.88 -8.44
N ALA A 83 -7.18 -2.96 -8.77
CA ALA A 83 -8.23 -2.99 -7.76
C ALA A 83 -8.17 -4.29 -6.94
N PHE A 84 -7.87 -5.42 -7.57
CA PHE A 84 -7.62 -6.69 -6.90
C PHE A 84 -6.46 -6.58 -5.90
N PHE A 85 -5.32 -6.02 -6.32
CA PHE A 85 -4.15 -5.91 -5.43
C PHE A 85 -4.37 -4.91 -4.29
N LEU A 86 -4.98 -3.75 -4.54
CA LEU A 86 -5.31 -2.81 -3.47
C LEU A 86 -6.28 -3.43 -2.45
N LYS A 87 -7.28 -4.18 -2.92
CA LYS A 87 -8.22 -4.87 -2.02
C LYS A 87 -7.51 -5.87 -1.12
N ASN A 88 -6.58 -6.66 -1.66
CA ASN A 88 -5.80 -7.61 -0.86
C ASN A 88 -4.84 -6.91 0.10
N ALA A 89 -4.15 -5.85 -0.33
CA ALA A 89 -3.30 -5.02 0.54
C ALA A 89 -4.10 -4.48 1.73
N LYS A 90 -5.33 -3.98 1.49
CA LYS A 90 -6.25 -3.54 2.55
C LYS A 90 -6.61 -4.66 3.52
N TYR A 91 -6.84 -5.88 3.05
CA TYR A 91 -7.11 -7.01 3.93
C TYR A 91 -5.88 -7.43 4.75
N SER A 92 -4.68 -7.44 4.18
CA SER A 92 -3.46 -7.74 4.92
C SER A 92 -3.19 -6.69 5.99
N LEU A 93 -3.40 -5.40 5.70
CA LEU A 93 -3.29 -4.32 6.68
C LEU A 93 -4.36 -4.43 7.78
N LYS A 94 -5.59 -4.80 7.42
CA LYS A 94 -6.65 -5.09 8.39
C LYS A 94 -6.29 -6.27 9.30
N ALA A 95 -5.73 -7.35 8.75
CA ALA A 95 -5.24 -8.47 9.55
C ALA A 95 -4.10 -8.03 10.49
N LYS A 96 -3.19 -7.16 10.02
CA LYS A 96 -2.13 -6.59 10.85
C LYS A 96 -2.69 -5.79 12.05
N SER A 97 -3.79 -5.07 11.86
CA SER A 97 -4.38 -4.23 12.92
C SER A 97 -5.26 -5.01 13.90
N GLU A 98 -6.02 -5.99 13.41
CA GLU A 98 -7.05 -6.70 14.18
C GLU A 98 -6.56 -7.99 14.82
N MET A 99 -5.60 -8.69 14.22
CA MET A 99 -5.18 -10.00 14.72
C MET A 99 -4.23 -9.87 15.93
N PRO A 100 -4.31 -10.76 16.93
CA PRO A 100 -3.44 -10.72 18.12
C PRO A 100 -1.94 -10.70 17.78
N TRP A 101 -1.54 -11.38 16.70
CA TRP A 101 -0.16 -11.46 16.22
C TRP A 101 0.25 -10.26 15.35
N GLY A 102 -0.69 -9.45 14.85
CA GLY A 102 -0.44 -8.43 13.83
C GLY A 102 0.45 -7.27 14.32
N LYS A 103 0.40 -6.97 15.63
CA LYS A 103 1.24 -5.96 16.29
C LYS A 103 2.64 -6.47 16.65
N THR A 104 2.83 -7.79 16.70
CA THR A 104 4.10 -8.42 17.10
C THR A 104 4.88 -9.00 15.94
N VAL A 105 4.24 -9.22 14.78
CA VAL A 105 4.93 -9.68 13.57
C VAL A 105 5.91 -8.59 13.10
N PRO A 106 7.21 -8.92 12.92
CA PRO A 106 8.15 -7.94 12.44
C PRO A 106 7.89 -7.60 10.96
N GLU A 107 8.51 -6.50 10.53
CA GLU A 107 8.25 -5.87 9.24
C GLU A 107 8.55 -6.81 8.06
N ASP A 108 9.72 -7.46 8.07
CA ASP A 108 10.13 -8.37 7.00
C ASP A 108 9.18 -9.56 6.87
N GLU A 109 8.76 -10.15 8.00
CA GLU A 109 7.84 -11.28 8.03
C GLU A 109 6.47 -10.89 7.49
N PHE A 110 5.98 -9.71 7.86
CA PHE A 110 4.72 -9.21 7.34
C PHE A 110 4.78 -9.02 5.82
N LEU A 111 5.82 -8.35 5.32
CA LEU A 111 5.97 -8.03 3.90
C LEU A 111 6.14 -9.27 3.02
N HIS A 112 6.76 -10.34 3.52
CA HIS A 112 7.05 -11.53 2.72
C HIS A 112 6.06 -12.70 2.93
N PHE A 113 5.33 -12.73 4.06
CA PHE A 113 4.48 -13.88 4.40
C PHE A 113 3.01 -13.53 4.67
N VAL A 114 2.66 -12.26 4.85
CA VAL A 114 1.27 -11.83 5.11
C VAL A 114 0.74 -10.92 4.00
N LEU A 115 1.56 -9.99 3.52
CA LEU A 115 1.18 -9.07 2.45
C LEU A 115 1.03 -9.76 1.07
N PRO A 116 1.93 -10.66 0.62
CA PRO A 116 1.87 -11.20 -0.73
C PRO A 116 0.63 -12.05 -0.96
N VAL A 117 -0.04 -11.82 -2.09
CA VAL A 117 -1.22 -12.59 -2.46
C VAL A 117 -0.80 -13.99 -2.88
N ARG A 118 -1.35 -15.01 -2.23
CA ARG A 118 -1.16 -16.41 -2.60
C ARG A 118 -2.30 -16.84 -3.51
N VAL A 119 -2.13 -16.65 -4.81
CA VAL A 119 -3.08 -17.20 -5.79
C VAL A 119 -2.50 -18.49 -6.34
N ASN A 120 -3.11 -19.62 -5.98
CA ASN A 120 -2.73 -20.92 -6.53
C ASN A 120 -3.52 -21.12 -7.84
N ASN A 121 -2.84 -21.03 -8.98
CA ASN A 121 -3.43 -21.35 -10.28
C ASN A 121 -3.05 -22.80 -10.60
N GLU A 122 -3.84 -23.77 -10.12
CA GLU A 122 -3.74 -25.17 -10.55
C GLU A 122 -4.48 -25.31 -11.88
N ASN A 123 -3.80 -25.06 -13.00
CA ASN A 123 -4.32 -25.28 -14.36
C ASN A 123 -3.54 -26.38 -15.07
#